data_AF-A0A8J8DVP4-F1
#
_entry.id   AF-A0A8J8DVP4-F1
#
_cell.length_a   1.000
_cell.length_b   1.000
_cell.length_c   1.000
_cell.angle_alpha   90.00
_cell.angle_beta   90.00
_cell.angle_gamma   90.00
#
_symmetry.space_group_name_H-M   'P 1'
#
loop_
_entity.id
_entity.type
_entity.pdbx_description
1 polymer ?
#
loop_
_entity_poly.entity_id
_entity_poly.type
_entity_poly.pdbx_seq_one_letter_code
_entity_poly.pdbx_strand_id
1 'polypeptide(L)'
;MACKNFFRTRPVMEEECLWGEGHRKAVEDLLSAVLRGNTAVLLGPRRVGKTSVVSVMAEKLRRKRGHHYVYFNFSRFIGSKAISISDIEPKRTSLKMITTSKSYTISFRGLSVEVRKTSIEEFSRDFSTLVRVISQNAKLGVLVFDEAQVLARLKNLDFRGLLQEITDSYPNISLVFTGSMPGMLVEYLNPSAEKPNFMRSAEIFTLPRWSTGEGRDYLMEGFRSYGISVANELELSRAVEELGGVPGFVSHYGLTVVNFVRDGKSPEEALPMALEESRRYALEEWRKDIEAFLNVYNSEVYMGVLRVLAEAYPSALRGAEIYRRLQTLGLAPTRVQHVYKYLETLEKAGFVRSSGKRYWVEDPLLREAVEKFSLY
;
A
#
# COMPACT_ATOMS: atom_id res chain seq x y z
N MET A 1 24.25 -11.43 -6.43
CA MET A 1 25.03 -10.20 -6.09
C MET A 1 24.64 -9.78 -4.68
N ALA A 2 25.56 -9.21 -3.89
CA ALA A 2 25.22 -8.65 -2.60
C ALA A 2 24.35 -7.39 -2.77
N CYS A 3 23.34 -7.21 -1.90
CA CYS A 3 22.47 -6.04 -1.95
C CYS A 3 23.27 -4.77 -1.60
N LYS A 4 23.40 -3.84 -2.56
CA LYS A 4 23.97 -2.51 -2.31
C LYS A 4 22.88 -1.62 -1.69
N ASN A 5 23.21 -0.84 -0.66
CA ASN A 5 22.26 0.01 0.08
C ASN A 5 21.11 -0.81 0.70
N PHE A 6 21.44 -1.65 1.69
CA PHE A 6 20.50 -2.58 2.30
C PHE A 6 19.32 -1.87 2.99
N PHE A 7 19.62 -0.85 3.78
CA PHE A 7 18.59 0.04 4.37
C PHE A 7 18.25 1.16 3.39
N ARG A 8 16.95 1.34 3.13
CA ARG A 8 16.44 2.34 2.20
C ARG A 8 15.00 2.73 2.48
N THR A 9 14.67 3.98 2.18
CA THR A 9 13.30 4.51 2.28
C THR A 9 12.52 4.36 0.97
N ARG A 10 13.22 4.08 -0.14
CA ARG A 10 12.60 3.86 -1.45
C ARG A 10 12.19 2.39 -1.63
N PRO A 11 11.14 2.10 -2.43
CA PRO A 11 10.78 0.73 -2.75
C PRO A 11 11.96 -0.07 -3.31
N VAL A 12 12.04 -1.34 -2.92
CA VAL A 12 13.05 -2.28 -3.42
C VAL A 12 12.67 -2.70 -4.84
N MET A 13 13.66 -2.71 -5.73
CA MET A 13 13.52 -3.07 -7.14
C MET A 13 14.23 -4.39 -7.46
N GLU A 14 15.28 -4.69 -6.69
CA GLU A 14 16.13 -5.85 -6.86
C GLU A 14 15.68 -6.99 -5.96
N GLU A 15 15.52 -8.19 -6.53
CA GLU A 15 15.09 -9.38 -5.80
C GLU A 15 16.06 -9.76 -4.68
N GLU A 16 17.35 -9.57 -4.92
CA GLU A 16 18.41 -9.85 -3.94
C GLU A 16 18.33 -8.94 -2.71
N CYS A 17 17.67 -7.79 -2.83
CA CYS A 17 17.45 -6.82 -1.77
C CYS A 17 16.08 -6.96 -1.10
N LEU A 18 15.19 -7.83 -1.58
CA LEU A 18 13.87 -8.00 -1.01
C LEU A 18 13.93 -8.93 0.19
N TRP A 19 13.58 -8.42 1.37
CA TRP A 19 13.58 -9.18 2.61
C TRP A 19 12.19 -9.69 3.00
N GLY A 20 12.17 -10.82 3.73
CA GLY A 20 10.95 -11.49 4.21
C GLY A 20 10.55 -12.66 3.32
N GLU A 21 10.26 -13.81 3.93
CA GLU A 21 9.80 -15.00 3.20
C GLU A 21 8.44 -14.73 2.54
N GLY A 22 7.51 -14.12 3.29
CA GLY A 22 6.22 -13.70 2.78
C GLY A 22 6.31 -12.74 1.60
N HIS A 23 7.29 -11.83 1.59
CA HIS A 23 7.51 -10.88 0.50
C HIS A 23 8.04 -11.56 -0.76
N ARG A 24 9.02 -12.44 -0.62
CA ARG A 24 9.55 -13.22 -1.76
C ARG A 24 8.48 -14.15 -2.32
N LYS A 25 7.73 -14.84 -1.45
CA LYS A 25 6.60 -15.66 -1.86
C LYS A 25 5.54 -14.85 -2.60
N ALA A 26 5.19 -13.66 -2.10
CA ALA A 26 4.24 -12.78 -2.77
C ALA A 26 4.71 -12.34 -4.17
N VAL A 27 6.03 -12.15 -4.39
CA VAL A 27 6.57 -11.91 -5.74
C VAL A 27 6.29 -13.10 -6.66
N GLU A 28 6.60 -14.32 -6.22
CA GLU A 28 6.38 -15.53 -7.02
C GLU A 28 4.91 -15.79 -7.29
N ASP A 29 4.07 -15.65 -6.27
CA ASP A 29 2.63 -15.84 -6.37
C ASP A 29 2.00 -14.84 -7.36
N LEU A 30 2.37 -13.55 -7.27
CA LEU A 30 1.93 -12.53 -8.22
C LEU A 30 2.45 -12.80 -9.62
N LEU A 31 3.73 -13.15 -9.76
CA LEU A 31 4.32 -13.46 -11.07
C LEU A 31 3.63 -14.66 -11.72
N SER A 32 3.32 -15.69 -10.92
CA SER A 32 2.60 -16.88 -11.34
C SER A 32 1.18 -16.55 -11.81
N ALA A 33 0.45 -15.72 -11.06
CA ALA A 33 -0.88 -15.26 -11.44
C ALA A 33 -0.88 -14.48 -12.76
N VAL A 34 0.01 -13.48 -12.90
CA VAL A 34 0.05 -12.67 -14.15
C VAL A 34 0.50 -13.50 -15.35
N LEU A 35 1.41 -14.46 -15.18
CA LEU A 35 1.84 -15.33 -16.29
C LEU A 35 0.71 -16.24 -16.80
N ARG A 36 -0.31 -16.52 -15.99
CA ARG A 36 -1.53 -17.22 -16.40
C ARG A 36 -2.55 -16.32 -17.12
N GLY A 37 -2.32 -15.02 -17.18
CA GLY A 37 -3.32 -14.06 -17.67
C GLY A 37 -4.28 -13.56 -16.59
N ASN A 38 -4.11 -13.98 -15.32
CA ASN A 38 -5.08 -13.67 -14.27
C ASN A 38 -4.91 -12.25 -13.70
N THR A 39 -6.00 -11.71 -13.16
CA THR A 39 -5.94 -10.51 -12.32
C THR A 39 -5.38 -10.87 -10.96
N ALA A 40 -4.46 -10.05 -10.44
CA ALA A 40 -3.85 -10.25 -9.12
C ALA A 40 -4.08 -9.02 -8.22
N VAL A 41 -4.43 -9.24 -6.96
CA VAL A 41 -4.70 -8.18 -5.98
C VAL A 41 -3.80 -8.38 -4.77
N LEU A 42 -2.87 -7.46 -4.54
CA LEU A 42 -1.98 -7.46 -3.37
C LEU A 42 -2.49 -6.49 -2.30
N LEU A 43 -3.05 -7.05 -1.23
CA LEU A 43 -3.55 -6.32 -0.08
C LEU A 43 -2.51 -6.27 1.03
N GLY A 44 -2.55 -5.24 1.85
CA GLY A 44 -1.72 -5.17 3.05
C GLY A 44 -1.65 -3.76 3.62
N PRO A 45 -1.32 -3.60 4.92
CA PRO A 45 -1.21 -2.29 5.55
C PRO A 45 -0.23 -1.34 4.86
N ARG A 46 -0.22 -0.07 5.25
CA ARG A 46 0.77 0.90 4.74
C ARG A 46 2.19 0.48 5.10
N ARG A 47 3.13 0.81 4.22
CA ARG A 47 4.57 0.63 4.43
C ARG A 47 5.03 -0.82 4.65
N VAL A 48 4.17 -1.81 4.37
CA VAL A 48 4.53 -3.24 4.42
C VAL A 48 5.28 -3.75 3.19
N GLY A 49 5.65 -2.88 2.24
CA GLY A 49 6.48 -3.28 1.09
C GLY A 49 5.71 -3.76 -0.14
N LYS A 50 4.40 -3.50 -0.25
CA LYS A 50 3.58 -3.84 -1.44
C LYS A 50 4.20 -3.31 -2.75
N THR A 51 4.53 -2.02 -2.79
CA THR A 51 5.20 -1.38 -3.93
C THR A 51 6.53 -2.04 -4.27
N SER A 52 7.29 -2.50 -3.27
CA SER A 52 8.54 -3.26 -3.47
C SER A 52 8.28 -4.61 -4.11
N VAL A 53 7.34 -5.39 -3.58
CA VAL A 53 6.94 -6.71 -4.12
C VAL A 53 6.51 -6.59 -5.58
N VAL A 54 5.60 -5.66 -5.89
CA VAL A 54 5.12 -5.45 -7.26
C VAL A 54 6.23 -4.94 -8.19
N SER A 55 7.13 -4.11 -7.66
CA SER A 55 8.29 -3.63 -8.41
C SER A 55 9.27 -4.74 -8.80
N VAL A 56 9.60 -5.61 -7.85
CA VAL A 56 10.46 -6.78 -8.09
C VAL A 56 9.79 -7.71 -9.09
N MET A 57 8.48 -7.98 -8.94
CA MET A 57 7.71 -8.78 -9.91
C MET A 57 7.77 -8.16 -11.32
N ALA A 58 7.55 -6.85 -11.45
CA ALA A 58 7.60 -6.15 -12.73
C ALA A 58 8.99 -6.21 -13.38
N GLU A 59 10.07 -6.13 -12.60
CA GLU A 59 11.44 -6.30 -13.12
C GLU A 59 11.77 -7.74 -13.52
N LYS A 60 11.29 -8.75 -12.76
CA LYS A 60 11.38 -10.15 -13.17
C LYS A 60 10.62 -10.40 -14.47
N LEU A 61 9.43 -9.81 -14.60
CA LEU A 61 8.62 -9.88 -15.80
C LEU A 61 9.34 -9.25 -17.01
N ARG A 62 9.90 -8.05 -16.86
CA ARG A 62 10.62 -7.31 -17.93
C ARG A 62 11.78 -8.12 -18.54
N ARG A 63 12.42 -8.99 -17.75
CA ARG A 63 13.51 -9.86 -18.23
C ARG A 63 13.01 -10.98 -19.16
N LYS A 64 11.72 -11.32 -19.15
CA LYS A 64 11.13 -12.32 -20.04
C LYS A 64 10.84 -11.72 -21.41
N ARG A 65 11.35 -12.34 -22.47
CA ARG A 65 11.19 -11.84 -23.86
C ARG A 65 9.70 -11.69 -24.22
N GLY A 66 9.33 -10.50 -24.70
CA GLY A 66 7.97 -10.19 -25.15
C GLY A 66 6.95 -9.94 -24.03
N HIS A 67 7.39 -9.84 -22.77
CA HIS A 67 6.53 -9.47 -21.65
C HIS A 67 6.76 -8.00 -21.31
N HIS A 68 5.68 -7.26 -21.11
CA HIS A 68 5.74 -5.82 -20.90
C HIS A 68 4.81 -5.38 -19.77
N TYR A 69 5.18 -4.34 -19.04
CA TYR A 69 4.33 -3.72 -18.02
C TYR A 69 4.17 -2.22 -18.21
N VAL A 70 3.05 -1.69 -17.74
CA VAL A 70 2.77 -0.26 -17.53
C VAL A 70 2.32 -0.08 -16.08
N TYR A 71 2.97 0.83 -15.35
CA TYR A 71 2.80 1.01 -13.90
C TYR A 71 2.20 2.37 -13.58
N PHE A 72 1.01 2.38 -12.98
CA PHE A 72 0.31 3.55 -12.46
C PHE A 72 0.46 3.60 -10.94
N ASN A 73 0.76 4.79 -10.40
CA ASN A 73 0.89 4.99 -8.95
C ASN A 73 -0.04 6.10 -8.47
N PHE A 74 -1.00 5.74 -7.62
CA PHE A 74 -1.97 6.68 -7.07
C PHE A 74 -1.67 7.10 -5.63
N SER A 75 -0.52 6.71 -5.07
CA SER A 75 -0.17 7.00 -3.68
C SER A 75 -0.22 8.49 -3.34
N ARG A 76 0.17 9.38 -4.27
CA ARG A 76 0.11 10.84 -4.09
C ARG A 76 -1.29 11.41 -3.90
N PHE A 77 -2.33 10.64 -4.26
CA PHE A 77 -3.73 11.06 -4.20
C PHE A 77 -4.49 10.42 -3.03
N ILE A 78 -3.80 9.67 -2.19
CA ILE A 78 -4.33 9.26 -0.91
C ILE A 78 -4.84 10.50 -0.18
N GLY A 79 -6.06 10.44 0.32
CA GLY A 79 -6.70 11.57 1.01
C GLY A 79 -7.33 12.63 0.09
N SER A 80 -7.11 12.61 -1.22
CA SER A 80 -7.78 13.53 -2.15
C SER A 80 -9.28 13.22 -2.27
N LYS A 81 -10.17 14.20 -2.05
CA LYS A 81 -11.63 13.99 -2.21
C LYS A 81 -12.04 13.62 -3.64
N ALA A 82 -11.21 13.95 -4.62
CA ALA A 82 -11.42 13.63 -6.02
C ALA A 82 -10.09 13.51 -6.76
N ILE A 83 -10.07 12.67 -7.81
CA ILE A 83 -9.01 12.64 -8.83
C ILE A 83 -9.65 12.82 -10.21
N SER A 84 -8.86 13.18 -11.21
CA SER A 84 -9.30 13.34 -12.60
C SER A 84 -8.54 12.42 -13.55
N ILE A 85 -8.95 12.36 -14.81
CA ILE A 85 -8.25 11.56 -15.83
C ILE A 85 -6.79 11.97 -16.03
N SER A 86 -6.42 13.22 -15.73
CA SER A 86 -5.02 13.67 -15.83
C SER A 86 -4.10 13.01 -14.82
N ASP A 87 -4.69 12.44 -13.76
CA ASP A 87 -3.99 11.77 -12.68
C ASP A 87 -3.65 10.31 -13.02
N ILE A 88 -4.30 9.76 -14.06
CA ILE A 88 -4.05 8.41 -14.59
C ILE A 88 -2.90 8.46 -15.58
N GLU A 89 -1.69 8.48 -15.04
CA GLU A 89 -0.46 8.58 -15.81
C GLU A 89 0.54 7.49 -15.38
N PRO A 90 1.14 6.75 -16.33
CA PRO A 90 2.15 5.78 -15.99
C PRO A 90 3.37 6.46 -15.37
N LYS A 91 3.84 5.93 -14.23
CA LYS A 91 5.07 6.36 -13.57
C LYS A 91 6.27 5.52 -13.95
N ARG A 92 6.04 4.31 -14.44
CA ARG A 92 7.09 3.43 -14.96
C ARG A 92 6.51 2.50 -16.02
N THR A 93 7.32 2.08 -16.96
CA THR A 93 6.95 1.08 -17.96
C THR A 93 8.20 0.37 -18.47
N SER A 94 8.03 -0.84 -18.97
CA SER A 94 9.06 -1.57 -19.72
C SER A 94 9.21 -1.10 -21.17
N LEU A 95 8.34 -0.21 -21.63
CA LEU A 95 8.27 0.34 -22.98
C LEU A 95 8.87 1.75 -23.02
N LYS A 96 9.16 2.26 -24.22
CA LYS A 96 9.58 3.67 -24.37
C LYS A 96 8.36 4.56 -24.10
N MET A 97 8.52 5.56 -23.24
CA MET A 97 7.45 6.49 -22.89
C MET A 97 7.95 7.92 -22.88
N ILE A 98 7.10 8.82 -23.36
CA ILE A 98 7.26 10.27 -23.25
C ILE A 98 6.00 10.82 -22.61
N THR A 99 6.14 11.71 -21.64
CA THR A 99 5.00 12.31 -20.93
C THR A 99 5.01 13.81 -21.13
N THR A 100 3.83 14.37 -21.39
CA THR A 100 3.56 15.81 -21.41
C THR A 100 2.50 16.17 -20.36
N SER A 101 2.24 17.45 -20.17
CA SER A 101 1.17 17.91 -19.28
C SER A 101 -0.20 17.38 -19.72
N LYS A 102 -0.47 17.28 -21.02
CA LYS A 102 -1.78 16.93 -21.60
C LYS A 102 -1.89 15.49 -22.10
N SER A 103 -0.79 14.75 -22.23
CA SER A 103 -0.81 13.38 -22.75
C SER A 103 0.39 12.55 -22.27
N TYR A 104 0.35 11.25 -22.53
CA TYR A 104 1.54 10.40 -22.50
C TYR A 104 1.55 9.50 -23.73
N THR A 105 2.72 9.32 -24.32
CA THR A 105 2.92 8.49 -25.51
C THR A 105 3.73 7.27 -25.13
N ILE A 106 3.20 6.08 -25.42
CA ILE A 106 3.92 4.81 -25.28
C ILE A 106 4.24 4.27 -26.66
N SER A 107 5.52 3.98 -26.89
CA SER A 107 6.01 3.42 -28.15
C SER A 107 6.42 1.96 -27.98
N PHE A 108 5.94 1.11 -28.88
CA PHE A 108 6.24 -0.31 -28.92
C PHE A 108 6.39 -0.80 -30.36
N ARG A 109 7.55 -1.40 -30.68
CA ARG A 109 7.87 -1.94 -32.03
C ARG A 109 7.59 -0.96 -33.18
N GLY A 110 7.91 0.32 -32.98
CA GLY A 110 7.71 1.37 -34.00
C GLY A 110 6.30 1.97 -34.02
N LEU A 111 5.32 1.36 -33.35
CA LEU A 111 4.00 1.96 -33.13
C LEU A 111 4.07 2.91 -31.94
N SER A 112 3.41 4.06 -32.02
CA SER A 112 3.29 5.01 -30.91
C SER A 112 1.82 5.32 -30.66
N VAL A 113 1.39 5.16 -29.41
CA VAL A 113 0.03 5.51 -28.98
C VAL A 113 0.13 6.67 -28.02
N GLU A 114 -0.47 7.81 -28.40
CA GLU A 114 -0.66 8.94 -27.52
C GLU A 114 -2.00 8.78 -26.78
N VAL A 115 -1.94 8.81 -25.44
CA VAL A 115 -3.11 8.86 -24.57
C VAL A 115 -3.30 10.28 -24.08
N ARG A 116 -4.33 10.95 -24.60
CA ARG A 116 -4.67 12.32 -24.20
C ARG A 116 -5.48 12.34 -22.90
N LYS A 117 -5.22 13.36 -22.09
CA LYS A 117 -5.81 13.60 -20.76
C LYS A 117 -6.71 14.84 -20.76
N THR A 118 -7.25 15.21 -21.93
CA THR A 118 -7.97 16.47 -22.20
C THR A 118 -9.48 16.35 -22.04
N SER A 119 -10.08 15.24 -22.47
CA SER A 119 -11.47 14.88 -22.20
C SER A 119 -11.59 13.40 -21.87
N ILE A 120 -12.72 13.01 -21.28
CA ILE A 120 -12.97 11.64 -20.83
C ILE A 120 -13.13 10.69 -22.02
N GLU A 121 -13.80 11.16 -23.07
CA GLU A 121 -14.04 10.41 -24.29
C GLU A 121 -12.72 10.15 -25.03
N GLU A 122 -11.87 11.18 -25.13
CA GLU A 122 -10.53 11.05 -25.71
C GLU A 122 -9.65 10.11 -24.90
N PHE A 123 -9.59 10.32 -23.58
CA PHE A 123 -8.83 9.47 -22.67
C PHE A 123 -9.26 8.01 -22.78
N SER A 124 -10.56 7.72 -22.72
CA SER A 124 -11.07 6.36 -22.75
C SER A 124 -10.75 5.67 -24.07
N ARG A 125 -10.99 6.33 -25.21
CA ARG A 125 -10.66 5.79 -26.53
C ARG A 125 -9.15 5.56 -26.71
N ASP A 126 -8.34 6.53 -26.31
CA ASP A 126 -6.90 6.46 -26.49
C ASP A 126 -6.28 5.42 -25.53
N PHE A 127 -6.81 5.28 -24.30
CA PHE A 127 -6.43 4.23 -23.35
C PHE A 127 -6.80 2.84 -23.86
N SER A 128 -8.02 2.60 -24.36
CA SER A 128 -8.39 1.32 -24.97
C SER A 128 -7.52 1.02 -26.19
N THR A 129 -7.13 2.03 -26.98
CA THR A 129 -6.18 1.87 -28.09
C THR A 129 -4.80 1.45 -27.59
N LEU A 130 -4.30 2.05 -26.51
CA LEU A 130 -3.03 1.65 -25.89
C LEU A 130 -3.07 0.18 -25.46
N VAL A 131 -4.12 -0.25 -24.75
CA VAL A 131 -4.23 -1.63 -24.29
C VAL A 131 -4.29 -2.60 -25.47
N ARG A 132 -5.07 -2.28 -26.51
CA ARG A 132 -5.13 -3.08 -27.74
C ARG A 132 -3.76 -3.21 -28.41
N VAL A 133 -3.01 -2.13 -28.53
CA VAL A 133 -1.66 -2.16 -29.14
C VAL A 133 -0.70 -3.00 -28.32
N ILE A 134 -0.74 -2.91 -26.99
CA ILE A 134 0.06 -3.78 -26.12
C ILE A 134 -0.34 -5.25 -26.34
N SER A 135 -1.64 -5.56 -26.31
CA SER A 135 -2.16 -6.91 -26.50
C SER A 135 -1.74 -7.52 -27.84
N GLN A 136 -1.82 -6.77 -28.94
CA GLN A 136 -1.48 -7.30 -30.27
C GLN A 136 0.03 -7.54 -30.48
N ASN A 137 0.88 -6.88 -29.70
CA ASN A 137 2.33 -6.86 -29.95
C ASN A 137 3.15 -7.54 -28.85
N ALA A 138 2.58 -7.79 -27.68
CA ALA A 138 3.22 -8.44 -26.54
C ALA A 138 2.79 -9.91 -26.43
N LYS A 139 3.67 -10.76 -25.91
CA LYS A 139 3.27 -12.09 -25.44
C LYS A 139 2.36 -11.99 -24.20
N LEU A 140 2.70 -11.06 -23.31
CA LEU A 140 1.91 -10.70 -22.14
C LEU A 140 2.10 -9.21 -21.83
N GLY A 141 1.00 -8.48 -21.65
CA GLY A 141 1.00 -7.14 -21.07
C GLY A 141 0.52 -7.16 -19.63
N VAL A 142 1.11 -6.35 -18.77
CA VAL A 142 0.68 -6.21 -17.37
C VAL A 142 0.40 -4.75 -17.06
N LEU A 143 -0.82 -4.44 -16.62
CA LEU A 143 -1.19 -3.12 -16.14
C LEU A 143 -1.21 -3.13 -14.61
N VAL A 144 -0.32 -2.36 -13.99
CA VAL A 144 -0.21 -2.28 -12.54
C VAL A 144 -0.85 -1.00 -12.05
N PHE A 145 -1.78 -1.10 -11.10
CA PHE A 145 -2.44 0.02 -10.43
C PHE A 145 -2.12 -0.02 -8.93
N ASP A 146 -1.11 0.75 -8.52
CA ASP A 146 -0.65 0.84 -7.13
C ASP A 146 -1.50 1.86 -6.34
N GLU A 147 -2.01 1.46 -5.17
CA GLU A 147 -3.02 2.20 -4.38
C GLU A 147 -4.32 2.44 -5.16
N ALA A 148 -4.82 1.40 -5.83
CA ALA A 148 -5.95 1.46 -6.75
C ALA A 148 -7.29 1.85 -6.10
N GLN A 149 -7.43 1.74 -4.77
CA GLN A 149 -8.65 2.21 -4.08
C GLN A 149 -8.91 3.71 -4.30
N VAL A 150 -7.88 4.47 -4.68
CA VAL A 150 -8.00 5.89 -5.01
C VAL A 150 -8.92 6.10 -6.23
N LEU A 151 -8.95 5.14 -7.16
CA LEU A 151 -9.76 5.21 -8.39
C LEU A 151 -11.27 5.28 -8.11
N ALA A 152 -11.73 4.86 -6.93
CA ALA A 152 -13.12 5.04 -6.49
C ALA A 152 -13.56 6.51 -6.45
N ARG A 153 -12.61 7.46 -6.45
CA ARG A 153 -12.84 8.91 -6.38
C ARG A 153 -12.56 9.60 -7.72
N LEU A 154 -12.43 8.83 -8.80
CA LEU A 154 -12.29 9.38 -10.15
C LEU A 154 -13.58 10.08 -10.56
N LYS A 155 -13.49 11.38 -10.86
CA LYS A 155 -14.63 12.16 -11.29
C LYS A 155 -15.02 11.84 -12.72
N ASN A 156 -16.33 11.78 -12.96
CA ASN A 156 -16.96 11.76 -14.28
C ASN A 156 -16.63 10.53 -15.15
N LEU A 157 -15.85 9.56 -14.65
CA LEU A 157 -15.52 8.31 -15.32
C LEU A 157 -15.52 7.16 -14.32
N ASP A 158 -16.32 6.13 -14.59
CA ASP A 158 -16.21 4.86 -13.88
C ASP A 158 -15.14 3.99 -14.55
N PHE A 159 -13.93 4.02 -14.01
CA PHE A 159 -12.79 3.29 -14.55
C PHE A 159 -13.00 1.76 -14.57
N ARG A 160 -13.95 1.23 -13.78
CA ARG A 160 -14.24 -0.21 -13.73
C ARG A 160 -14.75 -0.75 -15.05
N GLY A 161 -15.46 0.07 -15.84
CA GLY A 161 -15.90 -0.33 -17.18
C GLY A 161 -14.71 -0.63 -18.11
N LEU A 162 -13.66 0.20 -18.06
CA LEU A 162 -12.43 -0.04 -18.80
C LEU A 162 -11.69 -1.28 -18.27
N LEU A 163 -11.60 -1.46 -16.95
CA LEU A 163 -10.99 -2.65 -16.37
C LEU A 163 -11.70 -3.93 -16.81
N GLN A 164 -13.03 -3.92 -16.84
CA GLN A 164 -13.85 -5.04 -17.30
C GLN A 164 -13.67 -5.30 -18.80
N GLU A 165 -13.69 -4.27 -19.64
CA GLU A 165 -13.39 -4.40 -21.08
C GLU A 165 -12.04 -5.11 -21.28
N ILE A 166 -11.04 -4.76 -20.47
CA ILE A 166 -9.70 -5.32 -20.58
C ILE A 166 -9.69 -6.82 -20.26
N THR A 167 -10.29 -7.21 -19.13
CA THR A 167 -10.31 -8.61 -18.71
C THR A 167 -11.16 -9.49 -19.63
N ASP A 168 -12.21 -8.94 -20.22
CA ASP A 168 -13.12 -9.70 -21.09
C ASP A 168 -12.55 -9.84 -22.51
N SER A 169 -11.79 -8.85 -22.99
CA SER A 169 -11.37 -8.76 -24.40
C SER A 169 -9.92 -9.18 -24.66
N TYR A 170 -9.02 -9.07 -23.68
CA TYR A 170 -7.59 -9.27 -23.90
C TYR A 170 -7.00 -10.33 -22.95
N PRO A 171 -7.07 -11.63 -23.31
CA PRO A 171 -6.62 -12.73 -22.44
C PRO A 171 -5.11 -12.72 -22.16
N ASN A 172 -4.33 -11.95 -22.92
CA ASN A 172 -2.90 -11.75 -22.71
C ASN A 172 -2.57 -10.42 -22.00
N ILE A 173 -3.56 -9.77 -21.39
CA ILE A 173 -3.36 -8.61 -20.53
C ILE A 173 -3.78 -8.98 -19.10
N SER A 174 -2.82 -8.94 -18.17
CA SER A 174 -3.09 -9.13 -16.74
C SER A 174 -3.14 -7.80 -16.02
N LEU A 175 -3.99 -7.74 -15.00
CA LEU A 175 -4.13 -6.58 -14.13
C LEU A 175 -3.52 -6.89 -12.77
N VAL A 176 -2.78 -5.94 -12.20
CA VAL A 176 -2.25 -6.04 -10.84
C VAL A 176 -2.74 -4.83 -10.05
N PHE A 177 -3.43 -5.07 -8.95
CA PHE A 177 -3.90 -4.02 -8.04
C PHE A 177 -3.18 -4.11 -6.71
N THR A 178 -2.84 -2.98 -6.12
CA THR A 178 -2.46 -2.92 -4.71
C THR A 178 -3.37 -1.98 -3.95
N GLY A 179 -3.52 -2.20 -2.64
CA GLY A 179 -4.22 -1.25 -1.79
C GLY A 179 -3.78 -1.29 -0.34
N SER A 180 -3.49 -0.11 0.21
CA SER A 180 -3.24 0.07 1.65
C SER A 180 -4.49 0.06 2.51
N MET A 181 -5.67 0.19 1.90
CA MET A 181 -6.99 0.09 2.54
C MET A 181 -7.72 -1.12 1.94
N PRO A 182 -7.48 -2.33 2.47
CA PRO A 182 -7.87 -3.57 1.80
C PRO A 182 -9.37 -3.67 1.51
N GLY A 183 -10.20 -3.34 2.49
CA GLY A 183 -11.65 -3.41 2.33
C GLY A 183 -12.16 -2.37 1.33
N MET A 184 -11.56 -1.17 1.29
CA MET A 184 -11.92 -0.13 0.32
C MET A 184 -11.57 -0.53 -1.11
N LEU A 185 -10.42 -1.19 -1.32
CA LEU A 185 -10.07 -1.71 -2.64
C LEU A 185 -11.04 -2.82 -3.05
N VAL A 186 -11.28 -3.79 -2.17
CA VAL A 186 -12.20 -4.91 -2.45
C VAL A 186 -13.61 -4.39 -2.78
N GLU A 187 -14.12 -3.42 -2.04
CA GLU A 187 -15.42 -2.79 -2.31
C GLU A 187 -15.44 -2.04 -3.65
N TYR A 188 -14.37 -1.32 -3.98
CA TYR A 188 -14.26 -0.64 -5.26
C TYR A 188 -14.27 -1.63 -6.44
N LEU A 189 -13.46 -2.70 -6.37
CA LEU A 189 -13.35 -3.69 -7.44
C LEU A 189 -14.63 -4.56 -7.53
N ASN A 190 -15.32 -4.81 -6.41
CA ASN A 190 -16.54 -5.63 -6.34
C ASN A 190 -17.67 -4.96 -5.52
N PRO A 191 -18.41 -4.00 -6.10
CA PRO A 191 -19.43 -3.22 -5.41
C PRO A 191 -20.75 -3.99 -5.17
N SER A 192 -20.98 -5.15 -5.81
CA SER A 192 -22.24 -5.91 -5.66
C SER A 192 -22.11 -7.39 -6.00
N ALA A 193 -22.90 -8.25 -5.34
CA ALA A 193 -22.97 -9.69 -5.63
C ALA A 193 -23.71 -10.04 -6.94
N GLU A 194 -24.57 -9.14 -7.43
CA GLU A 194 -25.42 -9.36 -8.62
C GLU A 194 -24.70 -9.16 -9.96
N LYS A 195 -23.64 -8.35 -9.96
CA LYS A 195 -22.70 -8.21 -11.08
C LYS A 195 -21.30 -8.50 -10.58
N PRO A 196 -20.87 -9.77 -10.60
CA PRO A 196 -19.52 -10.04 -10.19
C PRO A 196 -18.59 -9.54 -11.30
N ASN A 197 -17.91 -8.44 -10.99
CA ASN A 197 -16.96 -7.78 -11.88
C ASN A 197 -15.75 -8.68 -12.17
N PHE A 198 -14.70 -8.11 -12.75
CA PHE A 198 -13.39 -8.76 -12.97
C PHE A 198 -12.72 -9.38 -11.72
N MET A 199 -13.30 -9.19 -10.52
CA MET A 199 -12.91 -9.89 -9.29
C MET A 199 -13.22 -11.40 -9.28
N ARG A 200 -14.10 -11.93 -10.14
CA ARG A 200 -14.45 -13.39 -10.16
C ARG A 200 -13.23 -14.30 -10.34
N SER A 201 -12.26 -13.87 -11.15
CA SER A 201 -11.03 -14.61 -11.44
C SER A 201 -9.80 -13.96 -10.79
N ALA A 202 -10.00 -12.97 -9.92
CA ALA A 202 -8.89 -12.29 -9.28
C ALA A 202 -8.30 -13.13 -8.15
N GLU A 203 -6.99 -13.32 -8.19
CA GLU A 203 -6.24 -13.96 -7.12
C GLU A 203 -5.87 -12.90 -6.06
N ILE A 204 -6.33 -13.08 -4.83
CA ILE A 204 -6.08 -12.15 -3.73
C ILE A 204 -4.93 -12.65 -2.86
N PHE A 205 -3.92 -11.81 -2.71
CA PHE A 205 -2.75 -12.04 -1.87
C PHE A 205 -2.72 -11.01 -0.75
N THR A 206 -2.32 -11.41 0.45
CA THR A 206 -2.17 -10.48 1.59
C THR A 206 -0.72 -10.48 2.05
N LEU A 207 -0.12 -9.30 2.09
CA LEU A 207 1.25 -9.08 2.55
C LEU A 207 1.24 -8.68 4.04
N PRO A 208 1.79 -9.52 4.93
CA PRO A 208 1.84 -9.22 6.35
C PRO A 208 2.95 -8.21 6.69
N ARG A 209 2.97 -7.82 7.95
CA ARG A 209 4.13 -7.17 8.60
C ARG A 209 5.20 -8.22 8.87
N TRP A 210 6.42 -7.79 9.18
CA TRP A 210 7.45 -8.71 9.66
C TRP A 210 7.16 -9.13 11.09
N SER A 211 7.42 -10.39 11.39
CA SER A 211 7.57 -10.85 12.77
C SER A 211 8.78 -10.18 13.44
N THR A 212 8.81 -10.18 14.78
CA THR A 212 9.97 -9.69 15.54
C THR A 212 11.28 -10.34 15.06
N GLY A 213 11.27 -11.66 14.85
CA GLY A 213 12.43 -12.42 14.36
C GLY A 213 12.85 -11.99 12.95
N GLU A 214 11.93 -11.95 11.99
CA GLU A 214 12.25 -11.53 10.62
C GLU A 214 12.80 -10.10 10.55
N GLY A 215 12.24 -9.18 11.35
CA GLY A 215 12.71 -7.79 11.41
C GLY A 215 14.07 -7.66 12.09
N ARG A 216 14.32 -8.45 13.14
CA ARG A 216 15.64 -8.51 13.81
C ARG A 216 16.70 -9.01 12.84
N ASP A 217 16.43 -10.10 12.14
CA ASP A 217 17.38 -10.70 11.20
C ASP A 217 17.66 -9.77 10.01
N TYR A 218 16.64 -9.01 9.56
CA TYR A 218 16.82 -7.93 8.59
C TYR A 218 17.80 -6.87 9.08
N LEU A 219 17.63 -6.37 10.31
CA LEU A 219 18.50 -5.38 10.91
C LEU A 219 19.93 -5.90 11.06
N MET A 220 20.10 -7.13 11.55
CA MET A 220 21.41 -7.77 11.71
C MET A 220 22.16 -7.89 10.39
N GLU A 221 21.53 -8.45 9.34
CA GLU A 221 22.20 -8.60 8.04
C GLU A 221 22.48 -7.23 7.41
N GLY A 222 21.57 -6.26 7.60
CA GLY A 222 21.78 -4.89 7.16
C GLY A 222 23.00 -4.27 7.84
N PHE A 223 23.11 -4.28 9.17
CA PHE A 223 24.26 -3.74 9.90
C PHE A 223 25.56 -4.43 9.51
N ARG A 224 25.55 -5.76 9.36
CA ARG A 224 26.70 -6.52 8.86
C ARG A 224 27.17 -6.03 7.50
N SER A 225 26.24 -5.72 6.59
CA SER A 225 26.57 -5.18 5.25
C SER A 225 27.23 -3.79 5.29
N TYR A 226 27.03 -3.03 6.37
CA TYR A 226 27.67 -1.73 6.62
C TYR A 226 28.91 -1.83 7.52
N GLY A 227 29.34 -3.03 7.92
CA GLY A 227 30.47 -3.22 8.84
C GLY A 227 30.15 -2.82 10.29
N ILE A 228 28.87 -2.73 10.65
CA ILE A 228 28.42 -2.40 12.00
C ILE A 228 28.17 -3.70 12.76
N SER A 229 28.83 -3.86 13.91
CA SER A 229 28.58 -4.96 14.83
C SER A 229 27.64 -4.49 15.94
N VAL A 230 26.59 -5.26 16.20
CA VAL A 230 25.63 -4.99 17.30
C VAL A 230 25.67 -6.19 18.22
N ALA A 231 26.08 -5.98 19.49
CA ALA A 231 26.18 -7.05 20.48
C ALA A 231 24.81 -7.42 21.09
N ASN A 232 23.88 -6.48 21.14
CA ASN A 232 22.59 -6.62 21.84
C ASN A 232 21.44 -6.89 20.86
N GLU A 233 21.24 -8.15 20.47
CA GLU A 233 20.13 -8.55 19.59
C GLU A 233 18.73 -8.33 20.21
N LEU A 234 18.63 -8.28 21.55
CA LEU A 234 17.37 -8.01 22.23
C LEU A 234 16.90 -6.58 21.97
N GLU A 235 17.82 -5.62 21.85
CA GLU A 235 17.49 -4.23 21.50
C GLU A 235 16.92 -4.13 20.08
N LEU A 236 17.45 -4.90 19.13
CA LEU A 236 16.91 -4.97 17.77
C LEU A 236 15.49 -5.55 17.75
N SER A 237 15.27 -6.60 18.54
CA SER A 237 13.93 -7.22 18.68
C SER A 237 12.93 -6.21 19.25
N ARG A 238 13.33 -5.48 20.31
CA ARG A 238 12.53 -4.42 20.90
C ARG A 238 12.23 -3.29 19.92
N ALA A 239 13.22 -2.85 19.14
CA ALA A 239 13.02 -1.82 18.12
C ALA A 239 11.98 -2.26 17.08
N VAL A 240 12.03 -3.52 16.62
CA VAL A 240 11.05 -4.06 15.66
C VAL A 240 9.64 -4.07 16.25
N GLU A 241 9.49 -4.48 17.51
CA GLU A 241 8.21 -4.49 18.21
C GLU A 241 7.64 -3.08 18.43
N GLU A 242 8.47 -2.14 18.89
CA GLU A 242 8.08 -0.73 19.07
C GLU A 242 7.72 -0.06 17.73
N LEU A 243 8.34 -0.49 16.63
CA LEU A 243 8.02 -0.04 15.26
C LEU A 243 6.89 -0.85 14.60
N GLY A 244 6.22 -1.71 15.38
CA GLY A 244 5.04 -2.47 14.98
C GLY A 244 5.30 -3.51 13.89
N GLY A 245 6.55 -3.93 13.70
CA GLY A 245 6.97 -4.87 12.66
C GLY A 245 6.79 -4.34 11.23
N VAL A 246 6.61 -3.02 11.05
CA VAL A 246 6.33 -2.42 9.73
C VAL A 246 7.66 -2.28 8.95
N PRO A 247 7.85 -3.01 7.83
CA PRO A 247 9.09 -2.99 7.05
C PRO A 247 9.66 -1.61 6.75
N GLY A 248 8.81 -0.65 6.35
CA GLY A 248 9.25 0.71 6.07
C GLY A 248 9.82 1.44 7.28
N PHE A 249 9.27 1.24 8.47
CA PHE A 249 9.76 1.86 9.70
C PHE A 249 11.02 1.15 10.21
N VAL A 250 11.08 -0.18 10.12
CA VAL A 250 12.28 -0.96 10.48
C VAL A 250 13.46 -0.62 9.56
N SER A 251 13.23 -0.46 8.25
CA SER A 251 14.25 0.00 7.30
C SER A 251 14.72 1.43 7.57
N HIS A 252 13.80 2.33 7.93
CA HIS A 252 14.15 3.69 8.37
C HIS A 252 15.06 3.65 9.60
N TYR A 253 14.71 2.85 10.61
CA TYR A 253 15.50 2.66 11.81
C TYR A 253 16.93 2.20 11.51
N GLY A 254 17.09 1.14 10.72
CA GLY A 254 18.41 0.67 10.31
C GLY A 254 19.23 1.74 9.58
N LEU A 255 18.59 2.53 8.70
CA LEU A 255 19.24 3.64 8.01
C LEU A 255 19.68 4.75 8.97
N THR A 256 18.83 5.12 9.94
CA THR A 256 19.13 6.14 10.95
C THR A 256 20.31 5.71 11.84
N VAL A 257 20.37 4.43 12.26
CA VAL A 257 21.53 3.89 13.00
C VAL A 257 22.81 4.02 12.16
N VAL A 258 22.77 3.63 10.88
CA VAL A 258 23.93 3.76 9.98
C VAL A 258 24.39 5.21 9.86
N ASN A 259 23.47 6.17 9.81
CA ASN A 259 23.82 7.58 9.74
C ASN A 259 24.50 8.06 11.03
N PHE A 260 23.95 7.75 12.22
CA PHE A 260 24.59 8.12 13.47
C PHE A 260 25.99 7.52 13.64
N VAL A 261 26.17 6.26 13.24
CA VAL A 261 27.50 5.62 13.29
C VAL A 261 28.49 6.30 12.34
N ARG A 262 28.04 6.70 11.15
CA ARG A 262 28.86 7.50 10.22
C ARG A 262 29.23 8.87 10.77
N ASP A 263 28.35 9.45 11.59
CA ASP A 263 28.57 10.72 12.28
C ASP A 263 29.43 10.58 13.56
N GLY A 264 30.00 9.38 13.79
CA GLY A 264 30.98 9.13 14.85
C GLY A 264 30.40 8.58 16.15
N LYS A 265 29.12 8.21 16.19
CA LYS A 265 28.53 7.52 17.35
C LYS A 265 28.93 6.05 17.38
N SER A 266 29.10 5.51 18.58
CA SER A 266 29.15 4.05 18.75
C SER A 266 27.79 3.43 18.40
N PRO A 267 27.74 2.16 17.94
CA PRO A 267 26.48 1.45 17.73
C PRO A 267 25.57 1.49 18.97
N GLU A 268 26.13 1.33 20.16
CA GLU A 268 25.43 1.33 21.43
C GLU A 268 24.75 2.69 21.73
N GLU A 269 25.37 3.80 21.33
CA GLU A 269 24.74 5.14 21.42
C GLU A 269 23.72 5.36 20.29
N ALA A 270 24.00 4.86 19.09
CA ALA A 270 23.19 5.10 17.91
C ALA A 270 21.83 4.39 17.95
N LEU A 271 21.77 3.17 18.48
CA LEU A 271 20.55 2.35 18.53
C LEU A 271 19.38 3.03 19.28
N PRO A 272 19.53 3.52 20.53
CA PRO A 272 18.42 4.17 21.23
C PRO A 272 18.04 5.51 20.61
N MET A 273 19.01 6.30 20.13
CA MET A 273 18.76 7.58 19.44
C MET A 273 17.97 7.38 18.15
N ALA A 274 18.36 6.40 17.34
CA ALA A 274 17.68 6.06 16.10
C ALA A 274 16.27 5.53 16.33
N LEU A 275 16.04 4.81 17.43
CA LEU A 275 14.72 4.30 17.77
C LEU A 275 13.78 5.46 18.09
N GLU A 276 14.23 6.42 18.90
CA GLU A 276 13.45 7.61 19.22
C GLU A 276 13.09 8.40 17.95
N GLU A 277 14.07 8.65 17.07
CA GLU A 277 13.86 9.36 15.81
C GLU A 277 12.90 8.61 14.88
N SER A 278 13.06 7.29 14.77
CA SER A 278 12.23 6.45 13.90
C SER A 278 10.80 6.32 14.42
N ARG A 279 10.61 6.28 15.75
CA ARG A 279 9.28 6.35 16.35
C ARG A 279 8.61 7.69 16.06
N ARG A 280 9.34 8.80 16.19
CA ARG A 280 8.82 10.14 15.86
C ARG A 280 8.39 10.22 14.39
N TYR A 281 9.23 9.71 13.49
CA TYR A 281 8.91 9.60 12.07
C TYR A 281 7.65 8.76 11.85
N ALA A 282 7.55 7.58 12.48
CA ALA A 282 6.42 6.69 12.31
C ALA A 282 5.10 7.25 12.87
N LEU A 283 5.14 7.96 14.00
CA LEU A 283 3.99 8.68 14.55
C LEU A 283 3.49 9.77 13.60
N GLU A 284 4.39 10.55 13.03
CA GLU A 284 4.06 11.57 12.04
C GLU A 284 3.44 10.97 10.77
N GLU A 285 3.95 9.83 10.33
CA GLU A 285 3.40 9.08 9.19
C GLU A 285 1.99 8.52 9.47
N TRP A 286 1.74 8.01 10.68
CA TRP A 286 0.39 7.61 11.09
C TRP A 286 -0.56 8.81 11.21
N ARG A 287 -0.08 9.95 11.72
CA ARG A 287 -0.84 11.20 11.78
C ARG A 287 -1.32 11.62 10.39
N LYS A 288 -0.41 11.65 9.39
CA LYS A 288 -0.76 11.93 7.99
C LYS A 288 -1.76 10.94 7.40
N ASP A 289 -1.64 9.66 7.75
CA ASP A 289 -2.57 8.62 7.27
C ASP A 289 -3.99 8.84 7.81
N ILE A 290 -4.09 9.18 9.10
CA ILE A 290 -5.35 9.56 9.75
C ILE A 290 -5.93 10.83 9.11
N GLU A 291 -5.13 11.88 8.94
CA GLU A 291 -5.57 13.12 8.28
C GLU A 291 -6.08 12.88 6.88
N ALA A 292 -5.35 12.10 6.08
CA ALA A 292 -5.76 11.74 4.74
C ALA A 292 -7.10 10.99 4.75
N PHE A 293 -7.30 10.06 5.69
CA PHE A 293 -8.57 9.37 5.86
C PHE A 293 -9.69 10.34 6.26
N LEU A 294 -9.49 11.16 7.28
CA LEU A 294 -10.50 12.12 7.75
C LEU A 294 -10.86 13.16 6.70
N ASN A 295 -9.91 13.58 5.85
CA ASN A 295 -10.21 14.48 4.74
C ASN A 295 -11.21 13.87 3.74
N VAL A 296 -11.26 12.53 3.63
CA VAL A 296 -12.21 11.85 2.74
C VAL A 296 -13.53 11.55 3.43
N TYR A 297 -13.51 11.02 4.66
CA TYR A 297 -14.71 10.53 5.35
C TYR A 297 -15.36 11.54 6.31
N ASN A 298 -14.69 12.67 6.58
CA ASN A 298 -15.18 13.89 7.21
C ASN A 298 -16.15 13.69 8.40
N SER A 299 -15.69 13.02 9.47
CA SER A 299 -16.46 12.89 10.71
C SER A 299 -15.55 12.68 11.92
N GLU A 300 -15.75 13.48 12.97
CA GLU A 300 -15.01 13.38 14.24
C GLU A 300 -15.27 12.07 14.99
N VAL A 301 -16.41 11.43 14.72
CA VAL A 301 -16.76 10.12 15.31
C VAL A 301 -15.71 9.06 14.99
N TYR A 302 -15.07 9.11 13.81
CA TYR A 302 -13.98 8.19 13.48
C TYR A 302 -12.81 8.32 14.46
N MET A 303 -12.40 9.55 14.79
CA MET A 303 -11.35 9.78 15.78
C MET A 303 -11.79 9.39 17.18
N GLY A 304 -13.05 9.66 17.54
CA GLY A 304 -13.62 9.19 18.80
C GLY A 304 -13.53 7.66 18.94
N VAL A 305 -13.90 6.92 17.88
CA VAL A 305 -13.83 5.45 17.87
C VAL A 305 -12.39 4.97 18.02
N LEU A 306 -11.46 5.55 17.26
CA LEU A 306 -10.04 5.19 17.33
C LEU A 306 -9.46 5.44 18.73
N ARG A 307 -9.76 6.59 19.36
CA ARG A 307 -9.31 6.90 20.73
C ARG A 307 -9.84 5.90 21.74
N VAL A 308 -11.15 5.64 21.69
CA VAL A 308 -11.79 4.66 22.58
C VAL A 308 -11.15 3.27 22.47
N LEU A 309 -10.78 2.85 21.26
CA LEU A 309 -10.14 1.57 21.02
C LEU A 309 -8.65 1.56 21.40
N ALA A 310 -7.95 2.67 21.22
CA ALA A 310 -6.55 2.82 21.62
C ALA A 310 -6.40 2.73 23.15
N GLU A 311 -7.19 3.51 23.89
CA GLU A 311 -7.19 3.55 25.36
C GLU A 311 -7.63 2.23 26.01
N ALA A 312 -8.46 1.45 25.31
CA ALA A 312 -8.94 0.16 25.83
C ALA A 312 -7.94 -0.98 25.66
N TYR A 313 -6.93 -0.83 24.80
CA TYR A 313 -5.95 -1.88 24.52
C TYR A 313 -5.22 -2.30 25.82
N PRO A 314 -5.00 -3.61 26.07
CA PRO A 314 -5.15 -4.76 25.17
C PRO A 314 -6.57 -5.35 25.07
N SER A 315 -7.58 -4.73 25.68
CA SER A 315 -8.96 -5.23 25.63
C SER A 315 -9.64 -4.95 24.29
N ALA A 316 -10.26 -5.97 23.70
CA ALA A 316 -11.11 -5.80 22.52
C ALA A 316 -12.58 -5.52 22.91
N LEU A 317 -13.14 -4.42 22.40
CA LEU A 317 -14.47 -3.92 22.78
C LEU A 317 -15.56 -4.33 21.80
N ARG A 318 -16.79 -4.55 22.28
CA ARG A 318 -17.99 -4.69 21.45
C ARG A 318 -18.52 -3.30 21.02
N GLY A 319 -19.27 -3.26 19.92
CA GLY A 319 -19.87 -2.02 19.39
C GLY A 319 -20.70 -1.23 20.42
N ALA A 320 -21.47 -1.90 21.28
CA ALA A 320 -22.25 -1.24 22.34
C ALA A 320 -21.38 -0.65 23.47
N GLU A 321 -20.20 -1.21 23.73
CA GLU A 321 -19.23 -0.66 24.69
C GLU A 321 -18.58 0.60 24.13
N ILE A 322 -18.20 0.55 22.86
CA ILE A 322 -17.64 1.69 22.12
C ILE A 322 -18.65 2.84 22.10
N TYR A 323 -19.91 2.55 21.76
CA TYR A 323 -20.99 3.54 21.77
C TYR A 323 -21.14 4.26 23.12
N ARG A 324 -21.17 3.52 24.23
CA ARG A 324 -21.30 4.11 25.58
C ARG A 324 -20.13 5.04 25.92
N ARG A 325 -18.91 4.66 25.54
CA ARG A 325 -17.73 5.52 25.73
C ARG A 325 -17.81 6.78 24.86
N LEU A 326 -18.24 6.65 23.59
CA LEU A 326 -18.48 7.81 22.73
C LEU A 326 -19.54 8.77 23.28
N GLN A 327 -20.57 8.27 23.98
CA GLN A 327 -21.58 9.13 24.61
C GLN A 327 -20.95 10.02 25.68
N THR A 328 -20.00 9.47 26.45
CA THR A 328 -19.26 10.23 27.47
C THR A 328 -18.40 11.33 26.86
N LEU A 329 -17.91 11.11 25.63
CA LEU A 329 -17.13 12.09 24.86
C LEU A 329 -17.98 13.08 24.06
N GLY A 330 -19.31 12.97 24.08
CA GLY A 330 -20.20 13.80 23.23
C GLY A 330 -20.10 13.51 21.73
N LEU A 331 -19.47 12.39 21.34
CA LEU A 331 -19.21 12.00 19.94
C LEU A 331 -20.06 10.82 19.47
N ALA A 332 -21.00 10.35 20.31
CA ALA A 332 -21.84 9.22 19.94
C ALA A 332 -22.80 9.56 18.79
N PRO A 333 -22.95 8.68 17.80
CA PRO A 333 -24.06 8.77 16.85
C PRO A 333 -25.42 8.76 17.55
N THR A 334 -26.47 9.24 16.86
CA THR A 334 -27.83 9.31 17.42
C THR A 334 -28.36 7.96 17.91
N ARG A 335 -27.97 6.86 17.26
CA ARG A 335 -28.41 5.51 17.61
C ARG A 335 -27.23 4.53 17.65
N VAL A 336 -27.27 3.57 18.57
CA VAL A 336 -26.19 2.59 18.78
C VAL A 336 -25.82 1.83 17.51
N GLN A 337 -26.78 1.49 16.66
CA GLN A 337 -26.53 0.76 15.42
C GLN A 337 -25.68 1.55 14.42
N HIS A 338 -25.66 2.89 14.50
CA HIS A 338 -24.86 3.70 13.59
C HIS A 338 -23.35 3.58 13.88
N VAL A 339 -22.93 3.18 15.10
CA VAL A 339 -21.51 2.91 15.40
C VAL A 339 -20.91 1.85 14.49
N TYR A 340 -21.69 0.85 14.08
CA TYR A 340 -21.19 -0.21 13.21
C TYR A 340 -20.77 0.30 11.84
N LYS A 341 -21.39 1.37 11.31
CA LYS A 341 -20.95 2.01 10.07
C LYS A 341 -19.54 2.60 10.21
N TYR A 342 -19.24 3.23 11.35
CA TYR A 342 -17.93 3.80 11.61
C TYR A 342 -16.87 2.71 11.78
N LEU A 343 -17.20 1.64 12.51
CA LEU A 343 -16.34 0.48 12.68
C LEU A 343 -16.04 -0.20 11.35
N GLU A 344 -17.06 -0.49 10.55
CA GLU A 344 -16.91 -1.11 9.23
C GLU A 344 -16.00 -0.27 8.32
N THR A 345 -16.20 1.05 8.29
CA THR A 345 -15.36 1.94 7.48
C THR A 345 -13.90 1.94 7.97
N LEU A 346 -13.65 1.96 9.29
CA LEU A 346 -12.31 1.90 9.87
C LEU A 346 -11.62 0.54 9.64
N GLU A 347 -12.38 -0.55 9.67
CA GLU A 347 -11.91 -1.89 9.31
C GLU A 347 -11.52 -1.97 7.83
N LYS A 348 -12.39 -1.46 6.94
CA LYS A 348 -12.11 -1.38 5.49
C LYS A 348 -10.87 -0.53 5.20
N ALA A 349 -10.67 0.54 5.96
CA ALA A 349 -9.46 1.38 5.89
C ALA A 349 -8.22 0.69 6.47
N GLY A 350 -8.39 -0.35 7.29
CA GLY A 350 -7.31 -1.11 7.91
C GLY A 350 -6.78 -0.53 9.22
N PHE A 351 -7.45 0.46 9.81
CA PHE A 351 -7.07 1.02 11.12
C PHE A 351 -7.56 0.17 12.30
N VAL A 352 -8.67 -0.56 12.10
CA VAL A 352 -9.29 -1.40 13.12
C VAL A 352 -9.29 -2.87 12.67
N ARG A 353 -9.11 -3.78 13.63
CA ARG A 353 -9.31 -5.22 13.47
C ARG A 353 -10.54 -5.66 14.23
N SER A 354 -11.13 -6.76 13.80
CA SER A 354 -12.19 -7.42 14.56
C SER A 354 -12.10 -8.94 14.56
N SER A 355 -12.67 -9.53 15.60
CA SER A 355 -12.90 -10.96 15.75
C SER A 355 -14.06 -11.16 16.71
N GLY A 356 -15.04 -12.00 16.34
CA GLY A 356 -16.21 -12.28 17.20
C GLY A 356 -16.99 -11.03 17.64
N LYS A 357 -17.15 -10.03 16.74
CA LYS A 357 -17.78 -8.71 17.02
C LYS A 357 -17.07 -7.88 18.11
N ARG A 358 -15.80 -8.17 18.36
CA ARG A 358 -14.93 -7.34 19.20
C ARG A 358 -13.90 -6.64 18.31
N TYR A 359 -13.57 -5.40 18.66
CA TYR A 359 -12.77 -4.49 17.84
C TYR A 359 -11.58 -3.97 18.64
N TRP A 360 -10.44 -3.76 17.97
CA TRP A 360 -9.24 -3.16 18.55
C TRP A 360 -8.35 -2.51 17.48
N VAL A 361 -7.42 -1.66 17.91
CA VAL A 361 -6.34 -1.12 17.07
C VAL A 361 -5.08 -1.96 17.31
N GLU A 362 -4.63 -2.70 16.30
CA GLU A 362 -3.51 -3.65 16.40
C GLU A 362 -2.15 -2.95 16.60
N ASP A 363 -1.94 -1.84 15.89
CA ASP A 363 -0.61 -1.21 15.79
C ASP A 363 -0.30 -0.30 16.99
N PRO A 364 0.83 -0.50 17.69
CA PRO A 364 1.19 0.29 18.87
C PRO A 364 1.40 1.78 18.56
N LEU A 365 2.03 2.10 17.44
CA LEU A 365 2.31 3.49 17.05
C LEU A 365 1.06 4.18 16.52
N LEU A 366 0.12 3.43 15.91
CA LEU A 366 -1.19 3.99 15.58
C LEU A 366 -1.98 4.36 16.83
N ARG A 367 -1.96 3.52 17.88
CA ARG A 367 -2.60 3.85 19.17
C ARG A 367 -2.02 5.13 19.76
N GLU A 368 -0.70 5.22 19.84
CA GLU A 368 -0.01 6.41 20.34
C GLU A 368 -0.25 7.65 19.46
N ALA A 369 -0.27 7.50 18.13
CA ALA A 369 -0.57 8.61 17.22
C ALA A 369 -1.99 9.14 17.42
N VAL A 370 -2.96 8.26 17.68
CA VAL A 370 -4.36 8.64 17.96
C VAL A 370 -4.51 9.39 19.28
N GLU A 371 -3.79 8.98 20.33
CA GLU A 371 -3.78 9.67 21.64
C GLU A 371 -3.19 11.08 21.54
N LYS A 372 -2.11 11.24 20.75
CA LYS A 372 -1.45 12.54 20.53
C LYS A 372 -2.16 13.41 19.49
N PHE A 373 -3.17 12.89 18.79
CA PHE A 373 -3.88 13.63 17.76
C PHE A 373 -4.81 14.65 18.44
N SER A 374 -4.44 15.93 18.48
CA SER A 374 -5.33 16.98 18.95
C SER A 374 -6.49 17.17 17.96
N LEU A 375 -7.74 17.14 18.45
CA LEU A 375 -8.88 17.65 17.70
C LEU A 375 -8.82 19.16 17.86
N TYR A 376 -8.28 19.87 16.87
CA TYR A 376 -8.36 21.32 16.78
C TYR A 376 -9.46 21.72 15.80
#